data_AF-A0A9D6FRL8-F1
#
_entry.id   AF-A0A9D6FRL8-F1
#
_cell.length_a   1.000
_cell.length_b   1.000
_cell.length_c   1.000
_cell.angle_alpha   90.00
_cell.angle_beta   90.00
_cell.angle_gamma   90.00
#
_symmetry.space_group_name_H-M   'P 1'
#
loop_
_entity.id
_entity.type
_entity.pdbx_description
1 polymer ?
#
loop_
_entity_poly.entity_id
_entity_poly.type
_entity_poly.pdbx_seq_one_letter_code
_entity_poly.pdbx_strand_id
1 'polypeptide(L)'
;MDHPCRCIARALAAPASPLRYDERLNEYHLVWESDDKTRRTMIVRYCPFCAIRMPESKRGELFHTVSEDEAAAVRLRIGGATTEAEIVAALGPPDRVLELDQIHGGTWWEGFEAPAFKTVKQLDWLNLGRTIVFTLQVDADGKIQWIFGPKPK
;
A
#
# COMPACT_ATOMS: atom_id res chain seq x y z
N MET A 1 10.72 -18.47 15.62
CA MET A 1 11.25 -18.62 14.25
C MET A 1 12.66 -18.07 14.28
N ASP A 2 13.66 -18.92 13.99
CA ASP A 2 15.07 -18.57 14.23
C ASP A 2 15.66 -17.92 12.97
N HIS A 3 15.90 -16.60 13.00
CA HIS A 3 16.75 -15.98 12.00
C HIS A 3 18.19 -16.48 12.25
N PRO A 4 18.93 -16.94 11.24
CA PRO A 4 20.21 -17.64 11.44
C PRO A 4 21.28 -16.79 12.15
N CYS A 5 21.14 -15.46 12.16
CA CYS A 5 22.06 -14.57 12.85
C CYS A 5 21.56 -14.23 14.28
N ARG A 6 22.44 -14.39 15.26
CA ARG A 6 22.17 -13.99 16.66
C ARG A 6 22.10 -12.47 16.85
N CYS A 7 22.58 -11.68 15.88
CA CYS A 7 22.63 -10.22 16.00
C CYS A 7 21.22 -9.62 16.08
N ILE A 8 20.25 -10.17 15.34
CA ILE A 8 18.90 -9.63 15.37
C ILE A 8 18.18 -9.91 16.70
N ALA A 9 18.39 -11.10 17.28
CA ALA A 9 17.86 -11.44 18.60
C ALA A 9 18.45 -10.53 19.69
N ARG A 10 19.77 -10.25 19.61
CA ARG A 10 20.44 -9.27 20.50
C ARG A 10 19.86 -7.87 20.33
N ALA A 11 19.63 -7.43 19.09
CA ALA A 11 19.03 -6.13 18.82
C ALA A 11 17.59 -6.06 19.37
N LEU A 12 16.79 -7.13 19.26
CA LEU A 12 15.44 -7.17 19.85
C LEU A 12 15.46 -7.10 21.38
N ALA A 13 16.46 -7.71 22.03
CA ALA A 13 16.57 -7.73 23.49
C ALA A 13 17.06 -6.40 24.09
N ALA A 14 17.69 -5.53 23.29
CA ALA A 14 18.19 -4.25 23.77
C ALA A 14 17.05 -3.23 23.95
N PRO A 15 16.83 -2.66 25.15
CA PRO A 15 15.70 -1.77 25.42
C PRO A 15 15.65 -0.52 24.51
N ALA A 16 16.83 0.02 24.17
CA ALA A 16 16.97 1.20 23.31
C ALA A 16 16.90 0.89 21.81
N SER A 17 16.80 -0.39 21.43
CA SER A 17 16.74 -0.75 20.01
C SER A 17 15.44 -0.26 19.38
N PRO A 18 15.47 0.25 18.14
CA PRO A 18 14.25 0.57 17.39
C PRO A 18 13.57 -0.66 16.79
N LEU A 19 14.20 -1.84 16.88
CA LEU A 19 13.69 -3.05 16.23
C LEU A 19 12.58 -3.70 17.06
N ARG A 20 11.44 -4.02 16.44
CA ARG A 20 10.31 -4.72 17.03
C ARG A 20 9.90 -5.90 16.15
N TYR A 21 9.37 -6.94 16.76
CA TYR A 21 8.84 -8.11 16.06
C TYR A 21 7.32 -8.16 16.24
N ASP A 22 6.59 -8.27 15.12
CA ASP A 22 5.15 -8.48 15.09
C ASP A 22 4.88 -9.97 14.82
N GLU A 23 4.52 -10.70 15.88
CA GLU A 23 4.23 -12.13 15.82
C GLU A 23 3.04 -12.48 14.93
N ARG A 24 2.04 -11.59 14.86
CA ARG A 24 0.82 -11.80 14.08
C ARG A 24 1.13 -11.78 12.59
N LEU A 25 1.99 -10.84 12.17
CA LEU A 25 2.39 -10.69 10.77
C LEU A 25 3.66 -11.47 10.42
N ASN A 26 4.37 -12.01 11.40
CA ASN A 26 5.70 -12.60 11.23
C ASN A 26 6.69 -11.60 10.60
N GLU A 27 6.60 -10.33 11.02
CA GLU A 27 7.37 -9.22 10.45
C GLU A 27 8.29 -8.57 11.50
N TYR A 28 9.45 -8.12 11.04
CA TYR A 28 10.34 -7.28 11.84
C TYR A 28 10.18 -5.84 11.38
N HIS A 29 10.13 -4.91 12.33
CA HIS A 29 9.89 -3.50 12.09
C HIS A 29 10.98 -2.66 12.74
N LEU A 30 11.53 -1.71 12.00
CA LEU A 30 12.22 -0.57 12.58
C LEU A 30 11.15 0.46 12.94
N VAL A 31 11.19 0.92 14.18
CA VAL A 31 10.22 1.86 14.73
C VAL A 31 10.98 3.06 15.28
N TRP A 32 10.56 4.25 14.88
CA TRP A 32 11.15 5.50 15.35
C TRP A 32 10.06 6.58 15.45
N GLU A 33 10.39 7.66 16.13
CA GLU A 33 9.57 8.88 16.20
C GLU A 33 10.20 9.91 15.25
N SER A 34 9.41 10.52 14.37
CA SER A 34 9.87 11.64 13.55
C SER A 34 9.77 12.97 14.30
N ASP A 35 10.34 14.04 13.73
CA ASP A 35 10.40 15.38 14.35
C ASP A 35 9.01 15.94 14.72
N ASP A 36 7.98 15.52 13.98
CA ASP A 36 6.57 15.84 14.24
C ASP A 36 5.93 14.99 15.36
N LYS A 37 6.73 14.20 16.09
CA LYS A 37 6.31 13.25 17.13
C LYS A 37 5.39 12.13 16.65
N THR A 38 5.34 11.90 15.33
CA THR A 38 4.58 10.77 14.79
C THR A 38 5.44 9.51 14.80
N ARG A 39 4.83 8.40 15.25
CA ARG A 39 5.50 7.10 15.24
C ARG A 39 5.53 6.57 13.81
N ARG A 40 6.73 6.38 13.27
CA ARG A 40 6.99 5.81 11.95
C ARG A 40 7.45 4.36 12.09
N THR A 41 7.17 3.57 11.06
CA THR A 41 7.57 2.16 11.01
C THR A 41 8.02 1.77 9.61
N MET A 42 9.02 0.91 9.52
CA MET A 42 9.50 0.33 8.28
C MET A 42 9.69 -1.18 8.46
N ILE A 43 9.16 -1.96 7.51
CA ILE A 43 9.33 -3.42 7.51
C ILE A 43 10.78 -3.75 7.13
N VAL A 44 11.44 -4.57 7.93
CA VAL A 44 12.78 -5.08 7.70
C VAL A 44 12.68 -6.37 6.89
N ARG A 45 13.00 -6.28 5.59
CA ARG A 45 12.98 -7.42 4.66
C ARG A 45 14.28 -8.23 4.64
N TYR A 46 15.38 -7.59 5.01
CA TYR A 46 16.71 -8.19 5.12
C TYR A 46 17.34 -7.76 6.44
N CYS A 47 18.05 -8.67 7.09
CA CYS A 47 18.72 -8.37 8.34
C CYS A 47 19.82 -7.32 8.12
N PRO A 48 19.83 -6.18 8.85
CA PRO A 48 20.81 -5.13 8.64
C PRO A 48 22.23 -5.54 9.04
N PHE A 49 22.40 -6.66 9.75
CA PHE A 49 23.70 -7.13 10.24
C PHE A 49 24.37 -8.16 9.33
N CYS A 50 23.60 -9.00 8.64
CA CYS A 50 24.13 -10.10 7.82
C CYS A 50 23.54 -10.16 6.41
N ALA A 51 22.66 -9.23 6.05
CA ALA A 51 21.96 -9.16 4.75
C ALA A 51 21.13 -10.40 4.37
N ILE A 52 20.99 -11.40 5.25
CA ILE A 52 20.12 -12.55 5.02
C ILE A 52 18.67 -12.09 5.07
N ARG A 53 17.85 -12.62 4.15
CA ARG A 53 16.42 -12.33 4.05
C ARG A 53 15.70 -12.69 5.35
N MET A 54 14.82 -11.81 5.79
CA MET A 54 13.93 -12.06 6.93
C MET A 54 12.84 -13.05 6.55
N PRO A 55 12.22 -13.73 7.53
CA PRO A 55 11.12 -14.62 7.24
C PRO A 55 9.99 -13.96 6.45
N GLU A 56 9.25 -14.79 5.72
CA GLU A 56 8.14 -14.31 4.92
C GLU A 56 7.01 -13.77 5.80
N SER A 57 6.44 -12.64 5.36
CA SER A 57 5.33 -12.00 6.04
C SER A 57 4.04 -12.76 5.80
N LYS A 58 3.27 -12.96 6.87
CA LYS A 58 1.91 -13.50 6.82
C LYS A 58 0.86 -12.46 6.42
N ARG A 59 1.26 -11.21 6.14
CA ARG A 59 0.32 -10.14 5.76
C ARG A 59 -0.52 -10.52 4.54
N GLY A 60 0.07 -11.22 3.56
CA GLY A 60 -0.67 -11.72 2.40
C GLY A 60 -1.79 -12.70 2.75
N GLU A 61 -1.69 -13.40 3.88
CA GLU A 61 -2.71 -14.33 4.34
C GLU A 61 -3.96 -13.62 4.89
N LEU A 62 -3.84 -12.35 5.31
CA LEU A 62 -4.94 -11.55 5.85
C LEU A 62 -5.89 -10.99 4.78
N PHE A 63 -5.53 -11.14 3.51
CA PHE A 63 -6.31 -10.63 2.39
C PHE A 63 -6.75 -11.80 1.50
N HIS A 64 -7.89 -11.63 0.84
CA HIS A 64 -8.27 -12.49 -0.26
C HIS A 64 -7.27 -12.34 -1.41
N THR A 65 -7.15 -13.37 -2.24
CA THR A 65 -6.57 -13.19 -3.58
C THR A 65 -7.66 -12.60 -4.47
N VAL A 66 -7.34 -11.53 -5.21
CA VAL A 66 -8.29 -10.94 -6.16
C VAL A 66 -8.64 -12.00 -7.21
N SER A 67 -9.94 -12.31 -7.34
CA SER A 67 -10.44 -13.20 -8.37
C SER A 67 -10.25 -12.59 -9.75
N GLU A 68 -9.65 -13.35 -10.67
CA GLU A 68 -9.45 -12.93 -12.06
C GLU A 68 -10.79 -12.68 -12.76
N ASP A 69 -11.80 -13.49 -12.48
CA ASP A 69 -13.15 -13.33 -13.04
C ASP A 69 -13.81 -12.03 -12.57
N GLU A 70 -13.67 -11.69 -11.28
CA GLU A 70 -14.19 -10.43 -10.74
C GLU A 70 -13.48 -9.23 -11.37
N ALA A 71 -12.15 -9.28 -11.47
CA ALA A 71 -11.36 -8.23 -12.11
C ALA A 71 -11.72 -8.08 -13.60
N ALA A 72 -11.88 -9.19 -14.33
CA ALA A 72 -12.28 -9.19 -15.72
C ALA A 72 -13.68 -8.60 -15.92
N ALA A 73 -14.65 -8.95 -15.06
CA ALA A 73 -15.99 -8.39 -15.09
C ALA A 73 -15.99 -6.86 -14.88
N VAL A 74 -15.19 -6.36 -13.94
CA VAL A 74 -15.05 -4.90 -13.73
C VAL A 74 -14.39 -4.24 -14.93
N ARG A 75 -13.30 -4.80 -15.47
CA ARG A 75 -12.64 -4.28 -16.70
C ARG A 75 -13.61 -4.20 -17.88
N LEU A 76 -14.42 -5.24 -18.08
CA LEU A 76 -15.42 -5.28 -19.14
C LEU A 76 -16.45 -4.15 -18.98
N ARG A 77 -16.92 -3.90 -17.75
CA ARG A 77 -17.89 -2.84 -17.46
C ARG A 77 -17.33 -1.44 -17.73
N ILE A 78 -16.09 -1.16 -17.31
CA ILE A 78 -15.49 0.17 -17.53
C ILE A 78 -15.10 0.40 -18.99
N GLY A 79 -14.92 -0.65 -19.81
CA GLY A 79 -14.95 -0.56 -21.27
C GLY A 79 -13.95 0.41 -21.92
N GLY A 80 -12.83 0.73 -21.26
CA GLY A 80 -11.87 1.73 -21.74
C GLY A 80 -12.18 3.18 -21.34
N ALA A 81 -13.06 3.39 -20.36
CA ALA A 81 -13.30 4.69 -19.75
C ALA A 81 -11.99 5.39 -19.36
N THR A 82 -11.90 6.67 -19.72
CA THR A 82 -10.71 7.52 -19.51
C THR A 82 -10.98 8.69 -18.59
N THR A 83 -12.23 8.85 -18.13
CA THR A 83 -12.65 9.91 -17.22
C THR A 83 -13.36 9.37 -15.98
N GLU A 84 -13.36 10.15 -14.89
CA GLU A 84 -14.10 9.82 -13.67
C GLU A 84 -15.60 9.59 -13.95
N ALA A 85 -16.21 10.49 -14.73
CA ALA A 85 -17.64 10.44 -15.03
C ALA A 85 -18.05 9.16 -15.78
N GLU A 86 -17.24 8.71 -16.74
CA GLU A 86 -17.46 7.46 -17.47
C GLU A 86 -17.38 6.23 -16.54
N ILE A 87 -16.41 6.20 -15.63
CA ILE A 87 -16.27 5.10 -14.67
C ILE A 87 -17.45 5.07 -13.70
N VAL A 88 -17.87 6.23 -13.18
CA VAL A 88 -19.05 6.32 -12.30
C VAL A 88 -20.32 5.91 -13.05
N ALA A 89 -20.47 6.29 -14.32
CA ALA A 89 -21.60 5.86 -15.13
C ALA A 89 -21.62 4.34 -15.36
N ALA A 90 -20.46 3.71 -15.53
CA ALA A 90 -20.33 2.27 -15.76
C ALA A 90 -20.51 1.42 -14.50
N LEU A 91 -19.96 1.89 -13.37
CA LEU A 91 -19.92 1.12 -12.12
C LEU A 91 -21.05 1.46 -11.15
N GLY A 92 -21.65 2.64 -11.29
CA GLY A 92 -22.50 3.26 -10.29
C GLY A 92 -21.70 4.15 -9.34
N PRO A 93 -22.35 4.82 -8.37
CA PRO A 93 -21.67 5.67 -7.41
C PRO A 93 -20.65 4.86 -6.57
N PRO A 94 -19.52 5.46 -6.18
CA PRO A 94 -18.55 4.81 -5.30
C PRO A 94 -19.10 4.65 -3.88
N ASP A 95 -18.59 3.66 -3.15
CA ASP A 95 -18.95 3.43 -1.75
C ASP A 95 -18.24 4.44 -0.81
N ARG A 96 -17.06 4.92 -1.22
CA ARG A 96 -16.26 5.90 -0.48
C ARG A 96 -15.59 6.89 -1.42
N VAL A 97 -15.57 8.16 -1.02
CA VAL A 97 -14.83 9.23 -1.69
C VAL A 97 -13.90 9.89 -0.67
N LEU A 98 -12.64 10.04 -1.03
CA LEU A 98 -11.63 10.73 -0.23
C LEU A 98 -11.12 11.93 -1.04
N GLU A 99 -11.27 13.12 -0.49
CA GLU A 99 -10.60 14.31 -1.00
C GLU A 99 -9.16 14.29 -0.48
N LEU A 100 -8.21 14.35 -1.41
CA LEU A 100 -6.78 14.20 -1.14
C LEU A 100 -6.05 15.49 -1.50
N ASP A 101 -4.95 15.73 -0.79
CA ASP A 101 -3.99 16.79 -1.11
C ASP A 101 -2.58 16.18 -1.19
N GLN A 102 -2.46 15.08 -1.93
CA GLN A 102 -1.24 14.27 -1.97
C GLN A 102 -0.45 14.54 -3.24
N ILE A 103 0.74 15.14 -3.07
CA ILE A 103 1.72 15.29 -4.13
C ILE A 103 2.56 14.01 -4.18
N HIS A 104 2.62 13.42 -5.36
CA HIS A 104 3.44 12.27 -5.69
C HIS A 104 4.57 12.72 -6.61
N GLY A 105 5.79 12.26 -6.36
CA GLY A 105 6.99 12.77 -7.03
C GLY A 105 7.54 14.04 -6.37
N GLY A 106 8.54 14.65 -7.01
CA GLY A 106 9.31 15.77 -6.46
C GLY A 106 10.82 15.52 -6.47
N THR A 107 11.57 16.40 -5.82
CA THR A 107 13.03 16.34 -5.76
C THR A 107 13.47 15.31 -4.73
N TRP A 108 14.01 14.18 -5.19
CA TRP A 108 14.46 13.08 -4.31
C TRP A 108 15.89 13.29 -3.80
N TRP A 109 16.70 14.01 -4.57
CA TRP A 109 18.04 14.52 -4.22
C TRP A 109 18.41 15.65 -5.20
N GLU A 110 19.50 16.36 -4.90
CA GLU A 110 19.95 17.53 -5.65
C GLU A 110 20.17 17.22 -7.14
N GLY A 111 19.47 17.96 -8.02
CA GLY A 111 19.58 17.83 -9.48
C GLY A 111 18.67 16.79 -10.14
N PHE A 112 17.81 16.07 -9.40
CA PHE A 112 16.82 15.17 -9.98
C PHE A 112 15.39 15.61 -9.65
N GLU A 113 14.67 16.11 -10.64
CA GLU A 113 13.23 16.41 -10.56
C GLU A 113 12.44 15.29 -11.22
N ALA A 114 11.80 14.44 -10.40
CA ALA A 114 10.78 13.54 -10.92
C ALA A 114 9.52 14.34 -11.30
N PRO A 115 8.79 13.94 -12.36
CA PRO A 115 7.49 14.52 -12.65
C PRO A 115 6.60 14.44 -11.41
N ALA A 116 6.21 15.60 -10.89
CA ALA A 116 5.27 15.67 -9.79
C ALA A 116 3.84 15.63 -10.35
N PHE A 117 3.00 14.78 -9.78
CA PHE A 117 1.57 14.81 -10.01
C PHE A 117 0.85 14.90 -8.67
N LYS A 118 -0.30 15.55 -8.67
CA LYS A 118 -1.09 15.77 -7.46
C LYS A 118 -2.38 14.99 -7.59
N THR A 119 -2.55 13.98 -6.74
CA THR A 119 -3.82 13.28 -6.62
C THR A 119 -4.72 14.09 -5.71
N VAL A 120 -5.85 14.53 -6.27
CA VAL A 120 -6.81 15.39 -5.58
C VAL A 120 -7.99 14.61 -5.03
N LYS A 121 -8.25 13.41 -5.55
CA LYS A 121 -9.41 12.63 -5.19
C LYS A 121 -9.18 11.14 -5.36
N GLN A 122 -9.76 10.35 -4.47
CA GLN A 122 -9.82 8.90 -4.58
C GLN A 122 -11.27 8.41 -4.41
N LEU A 123 -11.71 7.52 -5.29
CA LEU A 123 -13.02 6.88 -5.27
C LEU A 123 -12.83 5.38 -5.11
N ASP A 124 -13.49 4.78 -4.12
CA ASP A 124 -13.41 3.34 -3.87
C ASP A 124 -14.78 2.69 -4.06
N TRP A 125 -14.81 1.61 -4.84
CA TRP A 125 -15.92 0.67 -4.90
C TRP A 125 -15.52 -0.59 -4.15
N LEU A 126 -16.06 -0.70 -2.94
CA LEU A 126 -15.84 -1.77 -2.00
C LEU A 126 -16.77 -2.95 -2.26
N ASN A 127 -17.86 -2.77 -3.02
CA ASN A 127 -18.91 -3.78 -3.16
C ASN A 127 -19.10 -4.37 -4.58
N LEU A 128 -18.10 -4.23 -5.47
CA LEU A 128 -18.18 -4.81 -6.84
C LEU A 128 -18.04 -6.33 -6.90
N GLY A 129 -17.47 -6.94 -5.87
CA GLY A 129 -17.26 -8.39 -5.78
C GLY A 129 -16.94 -8.84 -4.36
N ARG A 130 -16.66 -10.13 -4.19
CA ARG A 130 -16.34 -10.75 -2.90
C ARG A 130 -14.89 -10.61 -2.51
N THR A 131 -13.97 -10.50 -3.47
CA THR A 131 -12.52 -10.47 -3.21
C THR A 131 -11.85 -9.16 -3.63
N ILE A 132 -12.55 -8.34 -4.41
CA ILE A 132 -11.99 -7.16 -5.06
C ILE A 132 -12.46 -5.85 -4.44
N VAL A 133 -11.53 -4.91 -4.33
CA VAL A 133 -11.75 -3.48 -4.17
C VAL A 133 -11.26 -2.81 -5.44
N PHE A 134 -12.07 -1.97 -6.05
CA PHE A 134 -11.64 -1.13 -7.16
C PHE A 134 -11.43 0.29 -6.65
N THR A 135 -10.24 0.82 -6.86
CA THR A 135 -9.88 2.18 -6.45
C THR A 135 -9.52 2.98 -7.69
N LEU A 136 -10.17 4.13 -7.85
CA LEU A 136 -9.85 5.14 -8.84
C LEU A 136 -9.20 6.33 -8.15
N GLN A 137 -8.06 6.79 -8.64
CA GLN A 137 -7.44 8.03 -8.24
C GLN A 137 -7.54 9.04 -9.38
N VAL A 138 -7.88 10.27 -9.03
CA VAL A 138 -8.02 11.39 -9.96
C VAL A 138 -7.00 12.45 -9.59
N ASP A 139 -6.20 12.82 -10.57
CA ASP A 139 -5.20 13.87 -10.44
C ASP A 139 -5.80 15.25 -10.68
N ALA A 140 -5.08 16.30 -10.27
CA ALA A 140 -5.49 17.69 -10.42
C ALA A 140 -5.79 18.08 -11.89
N ASP A 141 -5.11 17.44 -12.84
CA ASP A 141 -5.29 17.63 -14.28
C ASP A 141 -6.46 16.80 -14.86
N GLY A 142 -7.22 16.09 -14.02
CA GLY A 142 -8.32 15.22 -14.42
C GLY A 142 -7.89 13.87 -15.00
N LYS A 143 -6.58 13.59 -15.03
CA LYS A 143 -6.07 12.26 -15.38
C LYS A 143 -6.49 11.26 -14.31
N ILE A 144 -6.73 10.02 -14.75
CA ILE A 144 -7.15 8.95 -13.85
C ILE A 144 -6.16 7.79 -13.88
N GLN A 145 -6.04 7.13 -12.73
CA GLN A 145 -5.38 5.84 -12.60
C GLN A 145 -6.22 4.96 -11.69
N TRP A 146 -6.20 3.65 -11.92
CA TRP A 146 -6.99 2.74 -11.11
C TRP A 146 -6.23 1.46 -10.81
N ILE A 147 -6.60 0.83 -9.71
CA ILE A 147 -6.00 -0.41 -9.22
C ILE A 147 -7.08 -1.35 -8.69
N PHE A 148 -6.77 -2.65 -8.74
CA PHE A 148 -7.52 -3.66 -8.02
C PHE A 148 -6.77 -4.04 -6.76
N GLY A 149 -7.41 -3.79 -5.61
CA GLY A 149 -6.94 -4.22 -4.30
C GLY A 149 -7.69 -5.46 -3.83
N PRO A 150 -7.06 -6.33 -3.02
CA PRO A 150 -7.77 -7.41 -2.37
C PRO A 150 -8.56 -6.91 -1.16
N LYS A 151 -9.70 -7.56 -0.87
CA LYS A 151 -10.42 -7.38 0.40
C LYS A 151 -9.72 -8.07 1.57
N PRO A 152 -9.81 -7.53 2.79
CA PRO A 152 -9.45 -8.28 3.99
C PRO A 152 -10.36 -9.51 4.15
N LYS A 153 -9.80 -10.59 4.72
CA LYS A 153 -10.56 -11.80 5.11
C LYS A 153 -11.30 -11.61 6.43
#